data_AF-A0A7W5FEF1-F1
#
_entry.id   AF-A0A7W5FEF1-F1
#
_cell.length_a   1.000
_cell.length_b   1.000
_cell.length_c   1.000
_cell.angle_alpha   90.00
_cell.angle_beta   90.00
_cell.angle_gamma   90.00
#
_symmetry.space_group_name_H-M   'P 1'
#
loop_
_entity.id
_entity.type
_entity.pdbx_description
1 polymer ?
#
loop_
_entity_poly.entity_id
_entity_poly.type
_entity_poly.pdbx_seq_one_letter_code
_entity_poly.pdbx_strand_id
1 'polypeptide(L)'
;MSRAGLGPLLILLVGALSPASCASAPAAVGAARVTVPDLIGAEADAIGEQSAQAGVKPILRYRWDSTAAPRTVIAVAPTPGTTVERGTSITVEVAGAPGASLDERIAADREHFVGLGTDPDGTLVIAVAAGADRAAAVAALGTTLLNRRFRTVVCPVTHADLERIRAEVSATASLHATGYTVHMEATACAVRLTGDIAPPVVRALHQRYGGALIVSSGPSPTPHT
;
A
#
# COMPACT_ATOMS: atom_id res chain seq x y z
N MET A 1 -60.06 66.13 9.57
CA MET A 1 -59.79 67.40 8.87
C MET A 1 -58.32 67.40 8.46
N SER A 2 -58.05 67.67 7.17
CA SER A 2 -56.85 68.27 6.54
C SER A 2 -55.58 68.46 7.37
N ARG A 3 -54.34 68.35 6.88
CA ARG A 3 -53.70 68.28 5.54
C ARG A 3 -52.19 68.10 5.83
N ALA A 4 -51.48 67.21 5.16
CA ALA A 4 -50.57 67.48 4.04
C ALA A 4 -49.30 68.31 4.37
N GLY A 5 -48.14 67.67 4.16
CA GLY A 5 -46.84 68.27 3.81
C GLY A 5 -45.99 67.18 3.13
N LEU A 6 -46.20 66.95 1.82
CA LEU A 6 -45.28 67.26 0.70
C LEU A 6 -43.78 67.15 1.02
N GLY A 7 -43.11 66.16 0.39
CA GLY A 7 -41.65 65.91 0.38
C GLY A 7 -40.88 66.84 -0.57
N PRO A 8 -39.89 66.40 -1.37
CA PRO A 8 -39.12 65.13 -1.41
C PRO A 8 -37.58 65.36 -1.46
N LEU A 9 -36.75 64.32 -1.32
CA LEU A 9 -35.58 64.19 -2.20
C LEU A 9 -35.06 62.75 -2.29
N LEU A 10 -35.04 62.33 -3.54
CA LEU A 10 -34.56 61.11 -4.17
C LEU A 10 -33.02 61.01 -4.09
N ILE A 11 -32.47 59.91 -3.56
CA ILE A 11 -31.17 59.39 -4.02
C ILE A 11 -31.29 57.87 -4.19
N LEU A 12 -31.30 57.47 -5.47
CA LEU A 12 -31.07 56.11 -5.94
C LEU A 12 -29.64 55.67 -5.59
N LEU A 13 -29.50 54.55 -4.88
CA LEU A 13 -28.27 53.75 -4.92
C LEU A 13 -28.59 52.41 -5.59
N VAL A 14 -28.38 52.41 -6.90
CA VAL A 14 -28.11 51.22 -7.72
C VAL A 14 -26.73 50.70 -7.31
N GLY A 15 -26.64 49.43 -6.93
CA GLY A 15 -25.39 48.82 -6.47
C GLY A 15 -25.37 47.32 -6.60
N ALA A 16 -25.11 46.86 -7.83
CA ALA A 16 -24.51 45.59 -8.22
C ALA A 16 -25.06 44.25 -7.66
N LEU A 17 -25.76 43.53 -8.54
CA LEU A 17 -25.85 42.07 -8.53
C LEU A 17 -24.43 41.46 -8.46
N SER A 18 -24.14 40.69 -7.42
CA SER A 18 -23.00 39.79 -7.37
C SER A 18 -23.14 38.74 -8.48
N PRO A 19 -22.13 38.53 -9.35
CA PRO A 19 -22.12 37.38 -10.24
C PRO A 19 -21.90 36.12 -9.41
N ALA A 20 -22.78 35.14 -9.61
CA ALA A 20 -22.60 33.78 -9.14
C ALA A 20 -21.21 33.30 -9.58
N SER A 21 -20.30 33.10 -8.62
CA SER A 21 -19.05 32.40 -8.86
C SER A 21 -19.40 30.95 -9.19
N CYS A 22 -19.48 30.63 -10.48
CA CYS A 22 -19.28 29.27 -10.95
C CYS A 22 -17.83 28.91 -10.65
N ALA A 23 -17.55 28.44 -9.44
CA ALA A 23 -16.33 27.74 -9.15
C ALA A 23 -16.34 26.45 -9.97
N SER A 24 -15.61 26.43 -11.08
CA SER A 24 -15.30 25.21 -11.80
C SER A 24 -14.58 24.28 -10.83
N ALA A 25 -15.25 23.18 -10.45
CA ALA A 25 -14.61 22.11 -9.71
C ALA A 25 -13.41 21.59 -10.54
N PRO A 26 -12.23 21.37 -9.95
CA PRO A 26 -11.15 20.72 -10.67
C PRO A 26 -11.62 19.33 -11.08
N ALA A 27 -11.46 18.99 -12.36
CA ALA A 27 -11.65 17.63 -12.84
C ALA A 27 -10.72 16.71 -12.03
N ALA A 28 -11.31 15.76 -11.29
CA ALA A 28 -10.55 14.71 -10.65
C ALA A 28 -9.79 13.96 -11.75
N VAL A 29 -8.45 14.08 -11.77
CA VAL A 29 -7.60 13.19 -12.55
C VAL A 29 -7.73 11.82 -11.87
N GLY A 30 -8.68 11.02 -12.34
CA GLY A 30 -9.05 9.76 -11.71
C GLY A 30 -7.88 8.79 -11.71
N ALA A 31 -7.60 8.17 -10.56
CA ALA A 31 -6.64 7.09 -10.46
C ALA A 31 -6.92 6.01 -11.52
N ALA A 32 -5.89 5.51 -12.18
CA ALA A 32 -6.03 4.45 -13.17
C ALA A 32 -6.75 3.24 -12.53
N ARG A 33 -7.91 2.87 -13.08
CA ARG A 33 -8.71 1.75 -12.56
C ARG A 33 -8.32 0.45 -13.24
N VAL A 34 -8.32 -0.64 -12.48
CA VAL A 34 -8.04 -2.00 -12.93
C VAL A 34 -9.14 -2.94 -12.45
N THR A 35 -9.25 -4.10 -13.08
CA THR A 35 -10.21 -5.12 -12.69
C THR A 35 -9.51 -6.20 -11.88
N VAL A 36 -10.12 -6.63 -10.77
CA VAL A 36 -9.62 -7.76 -9.99
C VAL A 36 -9.65 -9.01 -10.87
N PRO A 37 -8.51 -9.69 -11.08
CA PRO A 37 -8.44 -10.88 -11.93
C PRO A 37 -9.18 -12.05 -11.28
N ASP A 38 -9.71 -12.95 -12.11
CA ASP A 38 -10.18 -14.24 -11.64
C ASP A 38 -9.00 -15.19 -11.51
N LEU A 39 -8.65 -15.50 -10.26
CA LEU A 39 -7.55 -16.40 -9.91
C LEU A 39 -8.09 -17.71 -9.33
N ILE A 40 -9.41 -17.91 -9.24
CA ILE A 40 -9.98 -19.11 -8.62
C ILE A 40 -9.57 -20.34 -9.43
N GLY A 41 -9.03 -21.35 -8.75
CA GLY A 41 -8.48 -22.55 -9.39
C GLY A 41 -7.05 -22.39 -9.94
N ALA A 42 -6.46 -21.20 -9.89
CA ALA A 42 -5.06 -21.01 -10.25
C ALA A 42 -4.13 -21.63 -9.20
N GLU A 43 -2.94 -22.05 -9.65
CA GLU A 43 -1.86 -22.48 -8.76
C GLU A 43 -1.19 -21.29 -8.08
N ALA A 44 -0.71 -21.49 -6.84
CA ALA A 44 -0.13 -20.44 -6.02
C ALA A 44 1.03 -19.70 -6.70
N ASP A 45 1.82 -20.40 -7.51
CA ASP A 45 2.98 -19.85 -8.21
C ASP A 45 2.59 -18.83 -9.30
N ALA A 46 1.38 -18.92 -9.85
CA ALA A 46 0.90 -18.01 -10.89
C ALA A 46 0.36 -16.68 -10.33
N ILE A 47 0.01 -16.63 -9.03
CA ILE A 47 -0.68 -15.48 -8.41
C ILE A 47 0.15 -14.20 -8.56
N GLY A 48 1.46 -14.29 -8.33
CA GLY A 48 2.35 -13.12 -8.35
C GLY A 48 2.37 -12.45 -9.72
N GLU A 49 2.60 -13.23 -10.77
CA GLU A 49 2.63 -12.73 -12.15
C GLU A 49 1.26 -12.22 -12.60
N GLN A 50 0.19 -12.99 -12.37
CA GLN A 50 -1.15 -12.61 -12.79
C GLN A 50 -1.66 -11.35 -12.07
N SER A 51 -1.34 -11.20 -10.79
CA SER A 51 -1.68 -10.00 -10.02
C SER A 51 -0.88 -8.78 -10.50
N ALA A 52 0.42 -8.96 -10.81
CA ALA A 52 1.26 -7.89 -11.33
C ALA A 52 0.78 -7.41 -12.70
N GLN A 53 0.43 -8.34 -13.60
CA GLN A 53 -0.16 -8.04 -14.92
C GLN A 53 -1.49 -7.28 -14.78
N ALA A 54 -2.33 -7.66 -13.82
CA ALA A 54 -3.59 -6.96 -13.52
C ALA A 54 -3.38 -5.62 -12.77
N GLY A 55 -2.16 -5.32 -12.33
CA GLY A 55 -1.86 -4.10 -11.58
C GLY A 55 -2.43 -4.08 -10.17
N VAL A 56 -2.57 -5.23 -9.51
CA VAL A 56 -3.01 -5.40 -8.11
C VAL A 56 -1.94 -6.09 -7.27
N LYS A 57 -2.05 -6.01 -5.94
CA LYS A 57 -1.07 -6.59 -5.00
C LYS A 57 -1.68 -7.74 -4.20
N PRO A 58 -1.23 -9.00 -4.35
CA PRO A 58 -1.84 -10.12 -3.64
C PRO A 58 -1.36 -10.21 -2.19
N ILE A 59 -2.28 -10.54 -1.29
CA ILE A 59 -2.04 -10.92 0.11
C ILE A 59 -2.53 -12.37 0.25
N LEU A 60 -1.61 -13.30 0.42
CA LEU A 60 -1.93 -14.72 0.51
C LEU A 60 -2.40 -15.10 1.93
N ARG A 61 -3.46 -15.90 2.01
CA ARG A 61 -3.91 -16.57 3.23
C ARG A 61 -4.04 -18.06 2.96
N TYR A 62 -3.43 -18.89 3.80
CA TYR A 62 -3.44 -20.33 3.62
C TYR A 62 -4.53 -20.98 4.47
N ARG A 63 -5.33 -21.84 3.83
CA ARG A 63 -6.43 -22.59 4.46
C ARG A 63 -6.05 -24.06 4.55
N TRP A 64 -5.46 -24.41 5.69
CA TRP A 64 -4.94 -25.74 6.01
C TRP A 64 -6.04 -26.81 6.11
N ASP A 65 -7.27 -26.41 6.42
CA ASP A 65 -8.46 -27.26 6.58
C ASP A 65 -9.26 -27.44 5.27
N SER A 66 -8.79 -26.84 4.17
CA SER A 66 -9.46 -26.95 2.87
C SER A 66 -9.39 -28.37 2.30
N THR A 67 -10.48 -28.80 1.66
CA THR A 67 -10.56 -30.07 0.92
C THR A 67 -10.16 -29.95 -0.55
N ALA A 68 -9.90 -28.72 -1.03
CA ALA A 68 -9.41 -28.49 -2.38
C ALA A 68 -7.96 -29.00 -2.55
N ALA A 69 -7.52 -29.14 -3.80
CA ALA A 69 -6.13 -29.50 -4.09
C ALA A 69 -5.17 -28.49 -3.42
N PRO A 70 -4.12 -28.95 -2.70
CA PRO A 70 -3.15 -28.05 -2.11
C PRO A 70 -2.50 -27.15 -3.15
N ARG A 71 -2.16 -25.92 -2.76
CA ARG A 71 -1.61 -24.86 -3.61
C ARG A 71 -2.58 -24.26 -4.63
N THR A 72 -3.84 -24.66 -4.62
CA THR A 72 -4.85 -24.06 -5.49
C THR A 72 -5.55 -22.89 -4.79
N VAL A 73 -5.79 -21.80 -5.52
CA VAL A 73 -6.58 -20.65 -5.06
C VAL A 73 -8.05 -21.05 -4.92
N ILE A 74 -8.62 -20.77 -3.76
CA ILE A 74 -10.02 -21.10 -3.43
C ILE A 74 -10.90 -19.87 -3.20
N ALA A 75 -10.31 -18.70 -2.94
CA ALA A 75 -11.07 -17.45 -2.83
C ALA A 75 -10.22 -16.22 -3.18
N VAL A 76 -10.87 -15.18 -3.69
CA VAL A 76 -10.28 -13.86 -3.95
C VAL A 76 -11.22 -12.78 -3.43
N ALA A 77 -10.66 -11.78 -2.75
CA ALA A 77 -11.38 -10.60 -2.25
C ALA A 77 -10.61 -9.31 -2.59
N PRO A 78 -11.25 -8.25 -3.14
CA PRO A 78 -12.65 -8.18 -3.59
C PRO A 78 -12.98 -9.24 -4.64
N THR A 79 -14.27 -9.51 -4.86
CA THR A 79 -14.68 -10.57 -5.79
C THR A 79 -14.10 -10.33 -7.19
N PRO A 80 -13.69 -11.39 -7.92
CA PRO A 80 -13.23 -11.26 -9.31
C PRO A 80 -14.19 -10.42 -10.16
N GLY A 81 -13.62 -9.61 -11.07
CA GLY A 81 -14.41 -8.67 -11.89
C GLY A 81 -14.70 -7.32 -11.23
N THR A 82 -14.43 -7.16 -9.92
CA THR A 82 -14.59 -5.86 -9.25
C THR A 82 -13.59 -4.84 -9.80
N THR A 83 -14.05 -3.61 -10.07
CA THR A 83 -13.14 -2.52 -10.46
C THR A 83 -12.55 -1.85 -9.21
N VAL A 84 -11.22 -1.79 -9.15
CA VAL A 84 -10.45 -1.19 -8.06
C VAL A 84 -9.42 -0.19 -8.60
N GLU A 85 -8.83 0.60 -7.72
CA GLU A 85 -7.69 1.45 -8.10
C GLU A 85 -6.45 0.60 -8.34
N ARG A 86 -5.64 0.93 -9.34
CA ARG A 86 -4.36 0.27 -9.58
C ARG A 86 -3.49 0.30 -8.32
N GLY A 87 -2.88 -0.83 -7.99
CA GLY A 87 -2.04 -1.00 -6.80
C GLY A 87 -2.83 -1.38 -5.54
N THR A 88 -4.16 -1.51 -5.63
CA THR A 88 -5.01 -2.04 -4.57
C THR A 88 -4.56 -3.44 -4.18
N SER A 89 -4.58 -3.71 -2.88
CA SER A 89 -4.29 -5.04 -2.34
C SER A 89 -5.52 -5.94 -2.43
N ILE A 90 -5.36 -7.17 -2.91
CA ILE A 90 -6.38 -8.21 -2.92
C ILE A 90 -5.99 -9.33 -1.96
N THR A 91 -6.96 -9.90 -1.25
CA THR A 91 -6.74 -11.12 -0.45
C THR A 91 -6.99 -12.33 -1.32
N VAL A 92 -6.07 -13.30 -1.30
CA VAL A 92 -6.17 -14.56 -2.04
C VAL A 92 -6.04 -15.71 -1.04
N GLU A 93 -7.08 -16.53 -0.92
CA GLU A 93 -7.03 -17.73 -0.10
C GLU A 93 -6.54 -18.92 -0.93
N VAL A 94 -5.54 -19.64 -0.41
CA VAL A 94 -4.89 -20.78 -1.04
C VAL A 94 -5.09 -22.02 -0.17
N ALA A 95 -5.46 -23.14 -0.78
CA ALA A 95 -5.66 -24.40 -0.07
C ALA A 95 -4.33 -25.01 0.40
N GLY A 96 -4.35 -25.59 1.60
CA GLY A 96 -3.22 -26.31 2.17
C GLY A 96 -2.17 -25.38 2.80
N ALA A 97 -0.95 -25.90 2.93
CA ALA A 97 0.17 -25.18 3.52
C ALA A 97 0.95 -24.36 2.47
N PRO A 98 1.73 -23.36 2.91
CA PRO A 98 2.68 -22.67 2.05
C PRO A 98 3.67 -23.65 1.43
N GLY A 99 4.12 -23.35 0.23
CA GLY A 99 5.11 -24.13 -0.51
C GLY A 99 6.49 -24.13 0.14
N ALA A 100 7.40 -24.87 -0.50
CA ALA A 100 8.74 -25.11 0.04
C ALA A 100 9.70 -23.92 -0.17
N SER A 101 9.31 -22.86 -0.87
CA SER A 101 10.20 -21.71 -1.08
C SER A 101 10.30 -20.85 0.17
N LEU A 102 11.46 -20.23 0.40
CA LEU A 102 11.68 -19.39 1.58
C LEU A 102 10.73 -18.19 1.61
N ASP A 103 10.57 -17.51 0.48
CA ASP A 103 9.68 -16.35 0.34
C ASP A 103 8.23 -16.69 0.67
N GLU A 104 7.74 -17.85 0.23
CA GLU A 104 6.37 -18.27 0.48
C GLU A 104 6.12 -18.60 1.95
N ARG A 105 7.10 -19.22 2.61
CA ARG A 105 7.01 -19.54 4.04
C ARG A 105 7.05 -18.31 4.92
N ILE A 106 7.90 -17.34 4.58
CA ILE A 106 7.90 -16.03 5.23
C ILE A 106 6.59 -15.29 4.94
N ALA A 107 6.08 -15.36 3.70
CA ALA A 107 4.85 -14.70 3.32
C ALA A 107 3.63 -15.23 4.06
N ALA A 108 3.64 -16.50 4.46
CA ALA A 108 2.57 -17.14 5.21
C ALA A 108 2.60 -16.86 6.72
N ASP A 109 3.76 -16.51 7.27
CA ASP A 109 3.95 -16.25 8.69
C ASP A 109 4.28 -14.77 8.96
N ARG A 110 3.36 -13.90 8.52
CA ARG A 110 3.49 -12.43 8.70
C ARG A 110 3.36 -11.96 10.14
N GLU A 111 2.97 -12.86 11.05
CA GLU A 111 2.94 -12.60 12.48
C GLU A 111 4.36 -12.54 13.04
N HIS A 112 5.23 -13.48 12.65
CA HIS A 112 6.61 -13.52 13.11
C HIS A 112 7.58 -12.79 12.18
N PHE A 113 7.31 -12.75 10.88
CA PHE A 113 8.21 -12.17 9.88
C PHE A 113 7.68 -10.86 9.28
N VAL A 114 8.58 -9.88 9.16
CA VAL A 114 8.34 -8.62 8.45
C VAL A 114 8.56 -8.79 6.95
N GLY A 115 9.56 -9.59 6.58
CA GLY A 115 9.85 -9.94 5.18
C GLY A 115 11.27 -10.43 4.97
N LEU A 116 11.69 -10.45 3.71
CA LEU A 116 12.99 -10.91 3.27
C LEU A 116 13.66 -9.86 2.37
N GLY A 117 14.98 -9.86 2.36
CA GLY A 117 15.81 -9.18 1.37
C GLY A 117 17.17 -9.84 1.27
N THR A 118 18.08 -9.19 0.54
CA THR A 118 19.41 -9.71 0.28
C THR A 118 20.42 -8.58 0.38
N ASP A 119 21.52 -8.79 1.09
CA ASP A 119 22.64 -7.86 1.11
C ASP A 119 23.42 -7.91 -0.23
N PRO A 120 24.24 -6.89 -0.54
CA PRO A 120 25.02 -6.85 -1.79
C PRO A 120 25.97 -8.05 -2.00
N ASP A 121 26.37 -8.72 -0.92
CA ASP A 121 27.24 -9.91 -0.95
C ASP A 121 26.45 -11.22 -1.17
N GLY A 122 25.13 -11.14 -1.35
CA GLY A 122 24.25 -12.30 -1.50
C GLY A 122 23.77 -12.92 -0.19
N THR A 123 24.13 -12.36 0.97
CA THR A 123 23.63 -12.84 2.26
C THR A 123 22.14 -12.55 2.39
N LEU A 124 21.34 -13.58 2.69
CA LEU A 124 19.91 -13.40 2.94
C LEU A 124 19.68 -12.62 4.24
N VAL A 125 18.77 -11.66 4.20
CA VAL A 125 18.38 -10.88 5.37
C VAL A 125 16.93 -11.18 5.69
N ILE A 126 16.71 -11.82 6.83
CA ILE A 126 15.38 -12.20 7.31
C ILE A 126 14.95 -11.19 8.36
N ALA A 127 13.93 -10.40 8.05
CA ALA A 127 13.40 -9.40 8.96
C ALA A 127 12.32 -10.04 9.85
N VAL A 128 12.54 -10.03 11.17
CA VAL A 128 11.70 -10.67 12.19
C VAL A 128 11.11 -9.60 13.09
N ALA A 129 9.82 -9.70 13.43
CA ALA A 129 9.19 -8.74 14.33
C ALA A 129 9.75 -8.87 15.77
N ALA A 130 9.94 -7.76 16.47
CA ALA A 130 10.54 -7.74 17.82
C ALA A 130 9.77 -8.53 18.88
N GLY A 131 8.45 -8.72 18.68
CA GLY A 131 7.61 -9.53 19.57
C GLY A 131 7.66 -11.04 19.29
N ALA A 132 8.30 -11.48 18.21
CA ALA A 132 8.37 -12.88 17.82
C ALA A 132 9.50 -13.61 18.56
N ASP A 133 9.29 -14.91 18.85
CA ASP A 133 10.41 -15.79 19.19
C ASP A 133 11.25 -16.01 17.92
N ARG A 134 12.29 -15.19 17.78
CA ARG A 134 13.19 -15.23 16.62
C ARG A 134 13.84 -16.59 16.43
N ALA A 135 14.22 -17.28 17.51
CA ALA A 135 14.90 -18.56 17.39
C ALA A 135 13.92 -19.62 16.87
N ALA A 136 12.72 -19.68 17.43
CA ALA A 136 11.68 -20.60 16.99
C ALA A 136 11.23 -20.30 15.55
N ALA A 137 11.00 -19.03 15.21
CA ALA A 137 10.58 -18.62 13.87
C ALA A 137 11.62 -19.01 12.81
N VAL A 138 12.90 -18.68 13.04
CA VAL A 138 13.97 -19.04 12.10
C VAL A 138 14.19 -20.55 12.04
N ALA A 139 14.08 -21.26 13.17
CA ALA A 139 14.15 -22.71 13.18
C ALA A 139 13.02 -23.35 12.38
N ALA A 140 11.81 -22.76 12.42
CA ALA A 140 10.70 -23.20 11.60
C ALA A 140 11.04 -23.11 10.11
N LEU A 141 11.83 -22.11 9.66
CA LEU A 141 12.31 -22.03 8.28
C LEU A 141 13.17 -23.25 7.84
N GLY A 142 13.69 -24.04 8.77
CA GLY A 142 14.16 -25.41 8.54
C GLY A 142 15.02 -25.59 7.29
N THR A 143 14.61 -26.51 6.42
CA THR A 143 15.40 -26.91 5.23
C THR A 143 15.58 -25.80 4.19
N THR A 144 14.72 -24.76 4.20
CA THR A 144 14.79 -23.66 3.22
C THR A 144 16.02 -22.77 3.38
N LEU A 145 16.67 -22.82 4.54
CA LEU A 145 17.90 -22.09 4.84
C LEU A 145 19.16 -22.95 4.70
N LEU A 146 19.03 -24.25 4.37
CA LEU A 146 20.19 -25.13 4.23
C LEU A 146 21.13 -24.62 3.14
N ASN A 147 22.43 -24.58 3.47
CA ASN A 147 23.50 -24.10 2.59
C ASN A 147 23.37 -22.64 2.15
N ARG A 148 22.53 -21.84 2.81
CA ARG A 148 22.40 -20.40 2.54
C ARG A 148 23.08 -19.60 3.64
N ARG A 149 23.82 -18.56 3.26
CA ARG A 149 24.27 -17.55 4.23
C ARG A 149 23.08 -16.65 4.54
N PHE A 150 22.78 -16.48 5.82
CA PHE A 150 21.72 -15.58 6.25
C PHE A 150 22.08 -14.87 7.55
N ARG A 151 21.46 -13.71 7.75
CA ARG A 151 21.39 -13.00 9.03
C ARG A 151 19.97 -12.57 9.30
N THR A 152 19.68 -12.29 10.57
CA THR A 152 18.39 -11.75 10.98
C THR A 152 18.49 -10.27 11.32
N VAL A 153 17.43 -9.53 11.04
CA VAL A 153 17.22 -8.17 11.55
C VAL A 153 15.96 -8.20 12.39
N VAL A 154 16.01 -7.57 13.56
CA VAL A 154 14.83 -7.44 14.43
C VAL A 154 14.18 -6.09 14.14
N CYS A 155 12.93 -6.12 13.71
CA CYS A 155 12.14 -4.94 13.41
C CYS A 155 11.26 -4.55 14.59
N PRO A 156 11.27 -3.27 15.01
CA PRO A 156 10.40 -2.79 16.08
C PRO A 156 8.92 -2.75 15.66
N VAL A 157 8.64 -2.86 14.37
CA VAL A 157 7.31 -2.83 13.76
C VAL A 157 6.99 -4.17 13.10
N THR A 158 5.71 -4.51 13.03
CA THR A 158 5.24 -5.73 12.36
C THR A 158 5.08 -5.53 10.86
N HIS A 159 4.91 -6.62 10.09
CA HIS A 159 4.53 -6.51 8.69
C HIS A 159 3.20 -5.75 8.51
N ALA A 160 2.22 -6.03 9.37
CA ALA A 160 0.91 -5.38 9.34
C ALA A 160 1.01 -3.88 9.60
N ASP A 161 1.90 -3.44 10.52
CA ASP A 161 2.16 -2.02 10.74
C ASP A 161 2.76 -1.34 9.51
N LEU A 162 3.74 -1.98 8.86
CA LEU A 162 4.33 -1.43 7.63
C LEU A 162 3.32 -1.37 6.48
N GLU A 163 2.44 -2.37 6.32
CA GLU A 163 1.36 -2.31 5.34
C GLU A 163 0.39 -1.16 5.62
N ARG A 164 0.02 -0.96 6.89
CA ARG A 164 -0.83 0.17 7.31
C ARG A 164 -0.16 1.51 7.01
N ILE A 165 1.11 1.68 7.40
CA ILE A 165 1.88 2.90 7.11
C ILE A 165 1.97 3.13 5.60
N ARG A 166 2.25 2.08 4.82
CA ARG A 166 2.31 2.15 3.36
C ARG A 166 0.99 2.65 2.78
N ALA A 167 -0.13 2.11 3.24
CA ALA A 167 -1.47 2.52 2.80
C ALA A 167 -1.78 3.98 3.17
N GLU A 168 -1.51 4.38 4.43
CA GLU A 168 -1.73 5.76 4.89
C GLU A 168 -0.87 6.77 4.12
N VAL A 169 0.42 6.47 3.90
CA VAL A 169 1.33 7.29 3.10
C VAL A 169 0.82 7.37 1.66
N SER A 170 0.44 6.24 1.05
CA SER A 170 -0.07 6.22 -0.33
C SER A 170 -1.35 7.04 -0.51
N ALA A 171 -2.19 7.12 0.53
CA ALA A 171 -3.43 7.90 0.53
C ALA A 171 -3.25 9.39 0.92
N THR A 172 -2.02 9.84 1.17
CA THR A 172 -1.76 11.22 1.58
C THR A 172 -1.95 12.19 0.40
N ALA A 173 -3.01 12.98 0.44
CA ALA A 173 -3.40 13.89 -0.64
C ALA A 173 -2.28 14.83 -1.11
N SER A 174 -1.46 15.32 -0.17
CA SER A 174 -0.33 16.22 -0.45
C SER A 174 0.78 15.59 -1.31
N LEU A 175 0.75 14.27 -1.54
CA LEU A 175 1.70 13.55 -2.41
C LEU A 175 1.20 13.44 -3.87
N HIS A 176 -0.10 13.61 -4.12
CA HIS A 176 -0.70 13.39 -5.44
C HIS A 176 -0.31 14.44 -6.50
N ALA A 177 0.35 15.53 -6.10
CA ALA A 177 0.84 16.56 -7.02
C ALA A 177 2.18 16.21 -7.68
N THR A 178 2.83 15.11 -7.28
CA THR A 178 4.20 14.74 -7.66
C THR A 178 4.28 13.25 -8.00
N GLY A 179 5.14 12.86 -8.94
CA GLY A 179 5.43 11.43 -9.15
C GLY A 179 6.14 10.86 -7.92
N TYR A 180 5.52 9.91 -7.23
CA TYR A 180 6.12 9.22 -6.07
C TYR A 180 5.90 7.72 -6.16
N THR A 181 6.74 6.97 -5.46
CA THR A 181 6.57 5.55 -5.24
C THR A 181 6.63 5.22 -3.76
N VAL A 182 5.83 4.25 -3.34
CA VAL A 182 5.79 3.76 -1.96
C VAL A 182 5.97 2.26 -1.99
N HIS A 183 7.05 1.79 -1.39
CA HIS A 183 7.38 0.37 -1.30
C HIS A 183 7.76 0.02 0.14
N MET A 184 7.50 -1.23 0.53
CA MET A 184 7.99 -1.74 1.81
C MET A 184 9.44 -2.18 1.64
N GLU A 185 10.29 -1.82 2.60
CA GLU A 185 11.68 -2.27 2.68
C GLU A 185 11.85 -3.04 3.99
N ALA A 186 11.52 -4.34 3.93
CA ALA A 186 11.43 -5.19 5.11
C ALA A 186 12.74 -5.24 5.91
N THR A 187 13.89 -5.28 5.24
CA THR A 187 15.22 -5.33 5.87
C THR A 187 15.63 -4.02 6.55
N ALA A 188 15.03 -2.90 6.14
CA ALA A 188 15.16 -1.60 6.79
C ALA A 188 14.07 -1.35 7.85
N CYS A 189 13.14 -2.31 8.03
CA CYS A 189 12.01 -2.21 8.95
C CYS A 189 11.15 -0.95 8.71
N ALA A 190 11.05 -0.52 7.46
CA ALA A 190 10.44 0.75 7.10
C ALA A 190 9.68 0.68 5.77
N VAL A 191 8.80 1.65 5.58
CA VAL A 191 8.26 2.01 4.27
C VAL A 191 9.20 3.01 3.62
N ARG A 192 9.56 2.81 2.35
CA ARG A 192 10.29 3.77 1.54
C ARG A 192 9.34 4.57 0.67
N LEU A 193 9.39 5.89 0.82
CA LEU A 193 8.75 6.87 -0.06
C LEU A 193 9.84 7.53 -0.91
N THR A 194 9.76 7.38 -2.22
CA THR A 194 10.70 7.99 -3.17
C THR A 194 9.98 8.96 -4.10
N GLY A 195 10.50 10.17 -4.25
CA GLY A 195 9.97 11.18 -5.19
C GLY A 195 10.37 12.60 -4.83
N ASP A 196 9.83 13.57 -5.56
CA ASP A 196 10.06 15.00 -5.34
C ASP A 196 9.12 15.55 -4.25
N ILE A 197 9.38 15.17 -3.00
CA ILE A 197 8.48 15.46 -1.87
C ILE A 197 8.83 16.82 -1.25
N ALA A 198 7.84 17.71 -1.12
CA ALA A 198 8.05 19.03 -0.54
C ALA A 198 8.54 18.95 0.92
N PRO A 199 9.56 19.73 1.35
CA PRO A 199 10.13 19.66 2.70
C PRO A 199 9.11 19.75 3.86
N PRO A 200 8.05 20.57 3.81
CA PRO A 200 7.02 20.56 4.84
C PRO A 200 6.29 19.23 4.99
N VAL A 201 6.03 18.55 3.87
CA VAL A 201 5.38 17.22 3.85
C VAL A 201 6.32 16.18 4.43
N VAL A 202 7.61 16.21 4.05
CA VAL A 202 8.63 15.32 4.60
C VAL A 202 8.73 15.46 6.12
N ARG A 203 8.74 16.69 6.64
CA ARG A 203 8.75 16.93 8.10
C ARG A 203 7.51 16.38 8.79
N ALA A 204 6.31 16.62 8.24
CA ALA A 204 5.06 16.11 8.80
C ALA A 204 5.02 14.58 8.83
N LEU A 205 5.49 13.93 7.76
CA LEU A 205 5.57 12.48 7.66
C LEU A 205 6.56 11.88 8.66
N HIS A 206 7.76 12.46 8.81
CA HIS A 206 8.72 12.00 9.81
C HIS A 206 8.24 12.22 11.25
N GLN A 207 7.55 13.34 11.53
CA GLN A 207 6.92 13.56 12.83
C GLN A 207 5.88 12.49 13.19
N ARG A 208 5.16 11.97 12.17
CA ARG A 208 4.12 10.96 12.37
C ARG A 208 4.65 9.53 12.45
N TYR A 209 5.59 9.16 11.58
CA TYR A 209 6.00 7.76 11.38
C TYR A 209 7.41 7.44 11.89
N GLY A 210 8.20 8.46 12.26
CA GLY A 210 9.55 8.27 12.80
C GLY A 210 10.43 7.40 11.90
N GLY A 211 11.10 6.41 12.51
CA GLY A 211 12.00 5.48 11.81
C GLY A 211 11.30 4.44 10.94
N ALA A 212 9.97 4.30 11.00
CA ALA A 212 9.22 3.38 10.16
C ALA A 212 8.93 3.93 8.74
N LEU A 213 9.37 5.15 8.45
CA LEU A 213 9.29 5.77 7.13
C LEU A 213 10.63 6.38 6.73
N ILE A 214 11.14 5.93 5.59
CA ILE A 214 12.33 6.48 4.94
C ILE A 214 11.85 7.28 3.73
N VAL A 215 12.16 8.59 3.71
CA VAL A 215 11.90 9.43 2.55
C VAL A 215 13.20 9.64 1.79
N SER A 216 13.18 9.47 0.48
CA SER A 216 14.35 9.66 -0.37
C SER A 216 14.00 10.47 -1.60
N SER A 217 14.88 11.42 -1.93
CA SER A 217 14.80 12.16 -3.19
C SER A 217 15.27 11.26 -4.33
N GLY A 218 14.56 11.25 -5.45
CA GLY A 218 14.95 10.52 -6.65
C GLY A 218 13.91 10.61 -7.76
N PRO A 219 14.31 10.41 -9.03
CA PRO A 219 13.35 10.39 -10.13
C PRO A 219 12.31 9.29 -9.86
N SER A 220 11.02 9.62 -9.99
CA SER A 220 9.99 8.60 -10.05
C SER A 220 10.35 7.64 -11.20
N PRO A 221 10.43 6.31 -10.99
CA PRO A 221 10.72 5.40 -12.09
C PRO A 221 9.69 5.62 -13.19
N THR A 222 10.17 6.02 -14.37
CA THR A 222 9.32 6.17 -15.55
C THR A 222 8.58 4.85 -15.80
N PRO A 223 7.25 4.87 -16.00
CA PRO A 223 6.52 3.65 -16.32
C PRO A 223 7.12 3.04 -17.59
N HIS A 224 7.54 1.79 -17.54
CA HIS A 224 7.91 1.04 -18.72
C HIS A 224 6.65 0.90 -19.60
N THR A 225 6.68 1.53 -20.78
CA THR A 225 5.69 1.37 -21.86
C THR A 225 5.74 0.00 -22.48
#